data_AF-A0A800KAE4-F1
#
_entry.id   AF-A0A800KAE4-F1
#
_cell.length_a   1.000
_cell.length_b   1.000
_cell.length_c   1.000
_cell.angle_alpha   90.00
_cell.angle_beta   90.00
_cell.angle_gamma   90.00
#
_symmetry.space_group_name_H-M   'P 1'
#
loop_
_entity.id
_entity.type
_entity.pdbx_description
1 polymer ?
#
loop_
_entity_poly.entity_id
_entity_poly.type
_entity_poly.pdbx_seq_one_letter_code
_entity_poly.pdbx_strand_id
1 'polypeptide(L)' 'MKEKEIGYVSKFFGQISVAAIEITAGKLNIGDTIHIKGHTTDINAEIESMQMDHEPVDSVKKGDNIGV' A
#
# COMPACT_ATOMS: atom_id res chain seq x y z
N MET A 1 -20.31 1.79 -3.03
CA MET A 1 -19.45 2.88 -2.50
C MET A 1 -18.28 2.99 -3.46
N LYS A 2 -17.82 4.21 -3.82
CA LYS A 2 -16.74 4.38 -4.79
C LYS A 2 -15.42 3.99 -4.13
N GLU A 3 -14.75 2.97 -4.67
CA GLU A 3 -13.33 2.75 -4.41
C GLU A 3 -12.58 4.00 -4.88
N LYS A 4 -11.67 4.48 -4.03
CA LYS A 4 -10.83 5.64 -4.36
C LYS A 4 -9.40 5.15 -4.46
N GLU A 5 -8.80 5.35 -5.62
CA GLU A 5 -7.37 5.11 -5.78
C GLU A 5 -6.60 6.00 -4.79
N ILE A 6 -5.85 5.35 -3.89
CA ILE A 6 -5.00 6.02 -2.90
C ILE A 6 -3.55 6.11 -3.35
N GLY A 7 -3.18 5.31 -4.34
CA GLY A 7 -1.80 5.13 -4.77
C GLY A 7 -1.66 4.00 -5.77
N TYR A 8 -0.42 3.67 -6.11
CA TYR A 8 -0.09 2.57 -7.01
C TYR A 8 1.15 1.82 -6.52
N VAL A 9 1.25 0.55 -6.90
CA VAL A 9 2.42 -0.28 -6.60
C VAL A 9 3.53 0.11 -7.57
N SER A 10 4.60 0.72 -7.06
CA SER A 10 5.77 1.09 -7.87
C SER A 10 6.70 -0.09 -8.10
N LYS A 11 6.80 -0.99 -7.12
CA LYS A 11 7.64 -2.19 -7.18
C LYS A 11 7.12 -3.29 -6.27
N PHE A 12 7.31 -4.54 -6.69
CA PHE A 12 7.04 -5.71 -5.86
C PHE A 12 8.31 -6.55 -5.68
N PHE A 13 8.66 -6.83 -4.44
CA PHE A 13 9.81 -7.64 -4.05
C PHE A 13 9.37 -9.08 -3.78
N GLY A 14 9.18 -9.86 -4.85
CA GLY A 14 8.62 -11.21 -4.76
C GLY A 14 9.42 -12.22 -3.90
N GLN A 15 10.69 -11.96 -3.59
CA GLN A 15 11.46 -12.83 -2.68
C GLN A 15 11.01 -12.72 -1.21
N ILE A 16 10.59 -11.52 -0.79
CA ILE A 16 10.17 -11.22 0.58
C ILE A 16 8.67 -10.88 0.66
N SER A 17 7.97 -10.96 -0.48
CA SER A 17 6.55 -10.62 -0.64
C SER A 17 6.19 -9.18 -0.21
N VAL A 18 7.11 -8.23 -0.38
CA VAL A 18 6.89 -6.82 -0.03
C VAL A 18 6.46 -6.01 -1.25
N ALA A 19 5.39 -5.24 -1.15
CA ALA A 19 4.96 -4.27 -2.16
C ALA A 19 5.37 -2.85 -1.75
N ALA A 20 6.14 -2.17 -2.60
CA ALA A 20 6.38 -0.74 -2.51
C ALA A 20 5.22 0.01 -3.16
N ILE A 21 4.50 0.79 -2.35
CA ILE A 21 3.33 1.56 -2.74
C ILE A 21 3.63 3.04 -2.60
N GLU A 22 3.37 3.79 -3.67
CA GLU A 22 3.43 5.26 -3.66
C GLU A 22 2.02 5.82 -3.42
N ILE A 23 1.85 6.55 -2.32
CA ILE A 23 0.55 7.12 -1.94
C ILE A 23 0.34 8.45 -2.67
N THR A 24 -0.53 8.47 -3.67
CA THR A 24 -0.82 9.66 -4.48
C THR A 24 -2.01 10.45 -3.95
N ALA A 25 -2.89 9.83 -3.15
CA ALA A 25 -4.08 10.46 -2.61
C ALA A 25 -4.57 9.81 -1.30
N GLY A 26 -5.13 10.62 -0.41
CA GLY A 26 -5.76 10.11 0.81
C GLY A 26 -4.75 9.78 1.91
N LYS A 27 -5.16 8.84 2.77
CA LYS A 27 -4.40 8.32 3.90
C LYS A 27 -4.68 6.82 4.01
N LEU A 28 -3.74 6.09 4.56
CA LEU A 28 -3.85 4.65 4.84
C LEU A 28 -3.32 4.40 6.25
N ASN A 29 -4.00 3.54 7.00
CA ASN A 29 -3.61 3.16 8.35
C ASN A 29 -3.51 1.64 8.47
N ILE A 30 -2.81 1.17 9.51
CA ILE A 30 -2.81 -0.25 9.87
C ILE A 30 -4.25 -0.70 10.18
N GLY A 31 -4.65 -1.85 9.63
CA GLY A 31 -6.00 -2.41 9.70
C GLY A 31 -6.94 -1.98 8.57
N ASP A 32 -6.52 -1.06 7.70
CA ASP A 32 -7.31 -0.74 6.50
C ASP A 32 -7.20 -1.88 5.47
N THR A 33 -8.28 -2.12 4.71
CA THR A 33 -8.25 -3.05 3.58
C THR A 33 -8.03 -2.29 2.27
N ILE A 34 -7.01 -2.68 1.51
CA ILE A 34 -6.71 -2.15 0.18
C ILE A 34 -7.08 -3.15 -0.91
N HIS A 35 -7.51 -2.64 -2.05
CA HIS A 35 -7.79 -3.42 -3.24
C HIS A 35 -6.69 -3.16 -4.27
N ILE A 36 -5.85 -4.16 -4.52
CA ILE A 36 -4.77 -4.10 -5.50
C ILE A 36 -5.29 -4.70 -6.81
N LYS A 37 -5.42 -3.83 -7.81
CA LYS A 37 -5.86 -4.21 -9.15
C LYS A 37 -4.79 -3.85 -10.18
N GLY A 38 -4.23 -4.88 -10.79
CA GLY A 38 -3.27 -4.81 -11.89
C GLY A 38 -3.73 -5.65 -13.08
N HIS A 39 -2.84 -5.84 -14.05
CA HIS A 39 -3.16 -6.59 -15.26
C HIS A 39 -3.35 -8.09 -15.01
N THR A 40 -2.62 -8.64 -14.05
CA THR A 40 -2.60 -10.06 -13.69
C THR A 40 -3.04 -10.33 -12.25
N THR A 41 -3.37 -9.27 -11.50
CA THR A 41 -3.56 -9.34 -10.06
C THR A 41 -4.82 -8.57 -9.70
N ASP A 42 -5.73 -9.20 -8.95
CA ASP A 42 -6.95 -8.60 -8.43
C ASP A 42 -7.17 -9.22 -7.05
N ILE A 43 -6.65 -8.54 -6.03
CA ILE A 43 -6.65 -9.04 -4.64
C ILE A 43 -7.03 -7.94 -3.66
N ASN A 44 -7.70 -8.33 -2.59
CA ASN A 44 -7.92 -7.49 -1.43
C ASN A 44 -6.94 -7.90 -0.34
N ALA A 45 -6.19 -6.95 0.19
CA ALA A 45 -5.19 -7.17 1.22
C ALA A 45 -5.48 -6.25 2.41
N GLU A 46 -5.43 -6.81 3.62
CA GLU A 46 -5.49 -6.03 4.85
C GLU A 46 -4.07 -5.56 5.22
N ILE A 47 -3.96 -4.32 5.65
CA ILE A 47 -2.69 -3.74 6.07
C ILE A 47 -2.37 -4.21 7.48
N GLU A 48 -1.60 -5.29 7.60
CA GLU A 48 -1.11 -5.78 8.91
C GLU A 48 0.09 -4.97 9.41
N SER A 49 0.95 -4.49 8.50
CA SER A 49 2.11 -3.67 8.82
C SER A 49 2.47 -2.74 7.67
N MET A 50 3.02 -1.57 7.99
CA MET A 50 3.59 -0.63 7.02
C MET A 50 4.96 -0.17 7.50
N GLN A 51 5.86 0.03 6.55
CA GLN A 51 7.18 0.62 6.80
C GLN A 51 7.44 1.77 5.84
N MET A 52 8.01 2.86 6.34
CA MET A 52 8.46 4.01 5.56
C MET A 52 9.91 4.27 5.92
N ASP A 53 10.81 4.35 4.93
CA ASP A 53 12.24 4.56 5.14
C ASP A 53 12.88 3.62 6.19
N HIS A 54 12.50 2.33 6.17
CA HIS A 54 12.91 1.28 7.12
C HIS A 54 12.39 1.43 8.57
N GLU A 55 11.51 2.40 8.82
CA GLU A 55 10.87 2.58 10.12
C GLU A 55 9.40 2.12 10.05
N PRO A 56 8.89 1.40 11.07
CA PRO A 56 7.47 1.04 11.13
C PRO A 56 6.61 2.29 11.31
N VAL A 57 5.49 2.36 10.60
CA VAL A 57 4.56 3.50 10.65
C VAL A 57 3.11 3.03 10.75
N ASP A 58 2.34 3.70 11.61
CA ASP A 58 0.92 3.35 11.82
C ASP A 58 0.00 3.96 10.76
N SER A 59 0.42 5.08 10.16
CA SER A 59 -0.37 5.82 9.18
C SER A 59 0.50 6.57 8.19
N VAL A 60 0.02 6.66 6.95
CA VAL A 60 0.71 7.33 5.84
C VAL A 60 -0.24 8.27 5.13
N LYS A 61 0.30 9.28 4.45
CA LYS A 61 -0.46 10.29 3.72
C LYS A 61 0.02 10.41 2.28
N LYS A 62 -0.73 11.17 1.49
CA LYS A 62 -0.30 11.59 0.16
C LYS A 62 1.14 12.11 0.16
N GLY A 63 1.95 11.56 -0.73
CA GLY A 63 3.36 11.90 -0.94
C GLY A 63 4.33 10.90 -0.30
N ASP A 64 3.84 10.00 0.55
CA ASP A 64 4.68 9.02 1.23
C ASP A 64 4.87 7.75 0.38
N ASN A 65 6.04 7.13 0.52
CA ASN A 65 6.38 5.84 -0.08
C ASN A 65 6.51 4.80 1.02
N ILE A 66 5.72 3.73 0.92
CA ILE A 66 5.70 2.69 1.96
C ILE A 66 5.92 1.31 1.38
N GLY A 67 6.48 0.44 2.21
CA GLY A 67 6.49 -1.01 2.02
C GLY A 67 5.43 -1.67 2.88
N VAL A 68 4.65 -2.57 2.26
CA VAL A 68 3.69 -3.47 2.92
C VAL A 68 3.99 -4.91 2.58
#